data_AF-A0A1G2MP76-F1
#
_entry.id   AF-A0A1G2MP76-F1
#
_cell.length_a   1.000
_cell.length_b   1.000
_cell.length_c   1.000
_cell.angle_alpha   90.00
_cell.angle_beta   90.00
_cell.angle_gamma   90.00
#
_symmetry.space_group_name_H-M   'P 1'
#
loop_
_entity.id
_entity.type
_entity.pdbx_description
1 polymer ?
#
loop_
_entity_poly.entity_id
_entity_poly.type
_entity_poly.pdbx_seq_one_letter_code
_entity_poly.pdbx_strand_id
1 'polypeptide(L)'
;MEPQDNFPLDVNQQNMPPISPIRESISQPAPQKSQRRFLRLSLLVVGSLVIAGGVYAFFSVYSQQAAPQETSQLPIGQATNDQNSTIASTTSNIPADWKTCLNSKYGYQIKYPSNWNVYKPSHGETKQSSCEEGSAIISLSFNLYDTSAPNLTIDVSDPIRLKGTIYEGSTSLEDYFTRNSSLPRGIIYKTGLDREPLVWTGNGNFLSFHDGSVFIFRFRNIGDIQQGEILSSFRFDQPKSATQDSSIANNQTSGSKIYWYQQSVPGFEIEYPVTWSVINPPPKCVSSRCNAGFLQAVDGSGVVMSVESVSAEYVNQTLNQFLDRKDKTGQTVYGGSPSKTVLSEREISLDGTNAIQRIEMWNATGFKTVITYVKKSSLVYEFQLKVGSPGNYSVENLNNYNQILSTFKFTK
;
A
#
# COMPACT_ATOMS: atom_id res chain seq x y z
N MET A 1 -70.05 -2.72 -55.16
CA MET A 1 -68.99 -2.83 -54.14
C MET A 1 -69.67 -2.56 -52.82
N GLU A 2 -70.06 -3.65 -52.16
CA GLU A 2 -71.13 -3.67 -51.15
C GLU A 2 -70.63 -3.40 -49.72
N PRO A 3 -71.55 -3.00 -48.81
CA PRO A 3 -71.27 -2.27 -47.58
C PRO A 3 -71.25 -3.16 -46.32
N GLN A 4 -71.06 -2.46 -45.19
CA GLN A 4 -71.16 -2.91 -43.81
C GLN A 4 -72.43 -3.70 -43.49
N ASP A 5 -72.38 -4.56 -42.46
CA ASP A 5 -73.45 -4.59 -41.45
C ASP A 5 -73.09 -5.33 -40.14
N ASN A 6 -73.98 -5.10 -39.18
CA ASN A 6 -73.89 -5.12 -37.73
C ASN A 6 -74.31 -6.45 -37.04
N PHE A 7 -73.87 -6.60 -35.76
CA PHE A 7 -74.59 -7.19 -34.59
C PHE A 7 -74.92 -8.72 -34.52
N PRO A 8 -75.33 -9.31 -33.35
CA PRO A 8 -75.29 -8.86 -31.93
C PRO A 8 -74.99 -9.95 -30.82
N LEU A 9 -74.98 -9.49 -29.53
CA LEU A 9 -75.60 -9.99 -28.25
C LEU A 9 -75.80 -11.52 -28.02
N ASP A 10 -75.90 -12.14 -26.82
CA ASP A 10 -76.44 -11.85 -25.48
C ASP A 10 -76.08 -13.08 -24.58
N VAL A 11 -75.67 -13.00 -23.30
CA VAL A 11 -76.46 -13.01 -22.04
C VAL A 11 -77.13 -14.34 -21.59
N ASN A 12 -76.80 -14.73 -20.34
CA ASN A 12 -77.50 -15.54 -19.32
C ASN A 12 -77.93 -17.02 -19.57
N GLN A 13 -77.62 -17.91 -18.61
CA GLN A 13 -78.60 -18.37 -17.58
C GLN A 13 -78.04 -19.42 -16.58
N GLN A 14 -78.73 -19.49 -15.44
CA GLN A 14 -78.44 -20.15 -14.16
C GLN A 14 -78.70 -21.68 -14.12
N ASN A 15 -78.14 -22.39 -13.12
CA ASN A 15 -78.84 -23.41 -12.30
C ASN A 15 -77.93 -23.96 -11.15
N MET A 16 -78.50 -24.07 -9.93
CA MET A 16 -77.96 -24.75 -8.70
C MET A 16 -78.88 -25.94 -8.34
N PRO A 17 -78.72 -26.73 -7.23
CA PRO A 17 -77.58 -27.35 -6.50
C PRO A 17 -77.78 -28.91 -6.33
N PRO A 18 -77.00 -29.64 -5.49
CA PRO A 18 -77.61 -30.31 -4.32
C PRO A 18 -76.73 -30.44 -3.03
N ILE A 19 -77.28 -31.12 -2.02
CA ILE A 19 -77.09 -31.00 -0.55
C ILE A 19 -76.39 -32.21 0.13
N SER A 20 -75.59 -31.96 1.21
CA SER A 20 -75.24 -32.78 2.43
C SER A 20 -74.44 -34.10 2.34
N PRO A 21 -73.80 -34.65 3.44
CA PRO A 21 -74.08 -34.47 4.87
C PRO A 21 -72.90 -34.36 5.88
N ILE A 22 -73.32 -34.17 7.14
CA ILE A 22 -72.64 -34.02 8.43
C ILE A 22 -71.75 -35.23 8.81
N ARG A 23 -70.59 -34.99 9.47
CA ARG A 23 -69.71 -36.04 10.03
C ARG A 23 -69.49 -35.86 11.55
N GLU A 24 -69.72 -36.96 12.28
CA GLU A 24 -69.53 -37.15 13.72
C GLU A 24 -68.06 -37.10 14.17
N SER A 25 -67.89 -36.75 15.45
CA SER A 25 -66.64 -36.69 16.21
C SER A 25 -66.31 -38.02 16.90
N ILE A 26 -65.05 -38.44 16.82
CA ILE A 26 -64.46 -39.46 17.71
C ILE A 26 -63.11 -38.92 18.21
N SER A 27 -62.92 -38.96 19.54
CA SER A 27 -61.74 -38.46 20.24
C SER A 27 -60.51 -39.35 20.08
N GLN A 28 -59.32 -38.74 19.95
CA GLN A 28 -58.01 -39.39 20.07
C GLN A 28 -57.24 -38.87 21.31
N PRO A 29 -56.40 -39.70 21.98
CA PRO A 29 -55.71 -39.35 23.21
C PRO A 29 -54.45 -38.49 23.01
N ALA A 30 -54.09 -37.74 24.06
CA ALA A 30 -53.10 -36.67 24.07
C ALA A 30 -51.62 -37.12 23.88
N PRO A 31 -50.76 -36.29 23.24
CA PRO A 31 -49.34 -36.60 23.04
C PRO A 31 -48.45 -36.21 24.24
N GLN A 32 -47.62 -37.16 24.67
CA GLN A 32 -46.59 -37.02 25.69
C GLN A 32 -45.39 -36.21 25.13
N LYS A 33 -45.18 -34.99 25.64
CA LYS A 33 -44.19 -34.02 25.13
C LYS A 33 -43.30 -33.49 26.26
N SER A 34 -42.17 -34.15 26.58
CA SER A 34 -41.11 -33.48 27.38
C SER A 34 -39.67 -34.02 27.27
N GLN A 35 -39.38 -35.13 26.59
CA GLN A 35 -38.04 -35.74 26.71
C GLN A 35 -37.00 -35.27 25.66
N ARG A 36 -37.42 -34.71 24.51
CA ARG A 36 -36.51 -34.30 23.42
C ARG A 36 -35.93 -32.88 23.55
N ARG A 37 -36.49 -32.01 24.41
CA ARG A 37 -35.96 -30.65 24.63
C ARG A 37 -34.77 -30.62 25.59
N PHE A 38 -34.77 -31.48 26.61
CA PHE A 38 -33.67 -31.56 27.57
C PHE A 38 -32.37 -32.11 26.96
N LEU A 39 -32.46 -33.10 26.06
CA LEU A 39 -31.27 -33.67 25.40
C LEU A 39 -30.51 -32.63 24.55
N ARG A 40 -31.22 -31.73 23.87
CA ARG A 40 -30.61 -30.65 23.07
C ARG A 40 -29.95 -29.57 23.93
N LEU A 41 -30.53 -29.27 25.09
CA LEU A 41 -29.93 -28.34 26.06
C LEU A 41 -28.68 -28.93 26.71
N SER A 42 -28.70 -30.21 27.11
CA SER A 42 -27.53 -30.86 27.70
C SER A 42 -26.34 -30.95 26.72
N LEU A 43 -26.58 -31.22 25.44
CA LEU A 43 -25.52 -31.24 24.43
C LEU A 43 -24.89 -29.85 24.18
N LEU A 44 -25.68 -28.78 24.24
CA LEU A 44 -25.16 -27.41 24.11
C LEU A 44 -24.31 -27.01 25.33
N VAL A 45 -24.73 -27.40 26.53
CA VAL A 45 -23.96 -27.11 27.77
C VAL A 45 -22.65 -27.89 27.79
N VAL A 46 -22.67 -29.19 27.46
CA VAL A 46 -21.45 -30.01 27.39
C VAL A 46 -20.52 -29.52 26.28
N GLY A 47 -21.05 -29.19 25.10
CA GLY A 47 -20.25 -28.62 24.02
C GLY A 47 -19.58 -27.30 24.42
N SER A 48 -20.31 -26.42 25.11
CA SER A 48 -19.77 -25.15 25.61
C SER A 48 -18.68 -25.34 26.67
N LEU A 49 -18.83 -26.32 27.56
CA LEU A 49 -17.83 -26.65 28.58
C LEU A 49 -16.55 -27.26 27.98
N VAL A 50 -16.68 -28.08 26.93
CA VAL A 50 -15.51 -28.63 26.22
C VAL A 50 -14.75 -27.53 25.47
N ILE A 51 -15.46 -26.59 24.83
CA ILE A 51 -14.83 -25.46 24.14
C ILE A 51 -14.15 -24.53 25.16
N ALA A 52 -14.83 -24.17 26.25
CA ALA A 52 -14.26 -23.32 27.30
C ALA A 52 -13.05 -23.98 27.99
N GLY A 53 -13.15 -25.28 28.30
CA GLY A 53 -12.05 -26.07 28.86
C GLY A 53 -10.86 -26.21 27.90
N GLY A 54 -11.13 -26.42 26.60
CA GLY A 54 -10.11 -26.47 25.56
C GLY A 54 -9.37 -25.13 25.37
N VAL A 55 -10.10 -24.01 25.40
CA VAL A 55 -9.52 -22.66 25.34
C VAL A 55 -8.67 -22.38 26.58
N TYR A 56 -9.15 -22.73 27.78
CA TYR A 56 -8.39 -22.54 29.02
C TYR A 56 -7.11 -23.37 29.05
N ALA A 57 -7.16 -24.64 28.64
CA ALA A 57 -5.99 -25.51 28.56
C ALA A 57 -4.99 -25.04 27.48
N PHE A 58 -5.47 -24.55 26.34
CA PHE A 58 -4.62 -23.99 25.30
C PHE A 58 -3.89 -22.74 25.80
N PHE A 59 -4.58 -21.82 26.47
CA PHE A 59 -3.97 -20.62 27.03
C PHE A 59 -2.99 -20.89 28.17
N SER A 60 -3.25 -21.87 29.04
CA SER A 60 -2.37 -22.19 30.17
C SER A 60 -1.07 -22.91 29.75
N VAL A 61 -1.07 -23.56 28.59
CA VAL A 61 0.13 -24.13 27.97
C VAL A 61 0.91 -23.05 27.20
N TYR A 62 0.21 -22.13 26.54
CA TYR A 62 0.85 -21.04 25.77
C TYR A 62 1.45 -19.94 26.66
N SER A 63 0.86 -19.66 27.83
CA SER A 63 1.32 -18.60 28.74
C SER A 63 2.56 -18.96 29.56
N GLN A 64 3.01 -20.22 29.55
CA GLN A 64 4.22 -20.65 30.24
C GLN A 64 5.52 -20.47 29.42
N GLN A 65 5.44 -20.04 28.16
CA GLN A 65 6.62 -19.79 27.31
C GLN A 65 7.16 -18.34 27.38
N ALA A 66 6.50 -17.44 28.11
CA ALA A 66 7.02 -16.10 28.37
C ALA A 66 7.67 -16.03 29.77
N ALA A 67 8.92 -16.47 29.87
CA ALA A 67 9.73 -16.21 31.06
C ALA A 67 10.03 -14.70 31.17
N PRO A 68 9.85 -14.05 32.34
CA PRO A 68 10.31 -12.68 32.54
C PRO A 68 11.84 -12.66 32.62
N GLN A 69 12.51 -11.94 31.72
CA GLN A 69 13.92 -11.60 31.94
C GLN A 69 14.02 -10.45 32.95
N GLU A 70 14.72 -10.71 34.05
CA GLU A 70 15.11 -9.73 35.05
C GLU A 70 15.92 -8.60 34.42
N THR A 71 15.51 -7.37 34.72
CA THR A 71 16.18 -6.14 34.27
C THR A 71 17.40 -5.90 35.16
N SER A 72 18.59 -6.22 34.65
CA SER A 72 19.85 -5.78 35.26
C SER A 72 20.06 -4.29 34.95
N GLN A 73 20.00 -3.46 35.99
CA GLN A 73 20.32 -2.03 35.91
C GLN A 73 21.83 -1.83 35.72
N LEU A 74 22.22 -1.05 34.70
CA LEU A 74 23.57 -0.49 34.58
C LEU A 74 23.59 0.99 35.03
N PRO A 75 24.67 1.47 35.68
CA PRO A 75 24.70 2.77 36.34
C PRO A 75 24.81 3.93 35.36
N ILE A 76 24.21 5.05 35.75
CA ILE A 76 24.33 6.37 35.13
C ILE A 76 25.78 6.87 35.27
N GLY A 77 26.44 7.11 34.14
CA GLY A 77 27.76 7.72 34.03
C GLY A 77 27.76 8.85 33.00
N GLN A 78 28.46 9.93 33.34
CA GLN A 78 28.37 11.30 32.82
C GLN A 78 28.82 11.50 31.35
N ALA A 79 28.38 12.64 30.79
CA ALA A 79 28.75 13.20 29.50
C ALA A 79 30.26 13.47 29.34
N THR A 80 30.79 13.26 28.13
CA THR A 80 31.77 14.16 27.46
C THR A 80 31.97 13.80 25.97
N ASN A 81 31.94 14.85 25.15
CA ASN A 81 32.74 15.19 23.96
C ASN A 81 32.75 14.32 22.69
N ASP A 82 32.50 15.06 21.60
CA ASP A 82 32.86 14.87 20.20
C ASP A 82 33.95 13.84 19.90
N GLN A 83 33.61 12.87 19.04
CA GLN A 83 34.48 12.51 17.92
C GLN A 83 33.66 12.19 16.66
N ASN A 84 34.03 12.93 15.64
CA ASN A 84 33.76 12.78 14.21
C ASN A 84 33.90 11.30 13.78
N SER A 85 32.77 10.63 13.52
CA SER A 85 32.75 9.28 12.95
C SER A 85 32.37 9.37 11.48
N THR A 86 33.38 9.33 10.62
CA THR A 86 33.22 9.15 9.17
C THR A 86 32.72 7.73 8.93
N ILE A 87 31.41 7.58 8.72
CA ILE A 87 30.78 6.29 8.37
C ILE A 87 30.46 6.28 6.88
N ALA A 88 31.01 5.27 6.21
CA ALA A 88 30.97 5.04 4.77
C ALA A 88 29.54 4.94 4.22
N SER A 89 29.36 5.46 3.00
CA SER A 89 28.16 5.34 2.18
C SER A 89 27.71 3.88 2.05
N THR A 90 26.47 3.59 2.44
CA THR A 90 25.78 2.32 2.19
C THR A 90 25.48 2.18 0.70
N THR A 91 26.39 1.52 -0.01
CA THR A 91 26.20 1.02 -1.36
C THR A 91 25.02 0.05 -1.43
N SER A 92 24.16 0.22 -2.44
CA SER A 92 23.21 -0.79 -2.91
C SER A 92 23.90 -2.18 -2.97
N ASN A 93 23.43 -3.14 -2.18
CA ASN A 93 23.99 -4.49 -2.11
C ASN A 93 23.54 -5.36 -3.30
N ILE A 94 23.69 -4.87 -4.54
CA ILE A 94 23.55 -5.75 -5.71
C ILE A 94 24.71 -6.75 -5.65
N PRO A 95 24.46 -8.06 -5.60
CA PRO A 95 25.53 -9.03 -5.55
C PRO A 95 26.45 -8.90 -6.78
N ALA A 96 27.76 -8.90 -6.53
CA ALA A 96 28.77 -8.63 -7.55
C ALA A 96 28.80 -9.69 -8.67
N ASP A 97 28.28 -10.88 -8.39
CA ASP A 97 28.23 -12.02 -9.31
C ASP A 97 27.10 -11.91 -10.34
N TRP A 98 26.12 -11.02 -10.17
CA TRP A 98 24.97 -10.90 -11.07
C TRP A 98 25.37 -10.59 -12.52
N LYS A 99 24.67 -11.23 -13.45
CA LYS A 99 24.83 -11.00 -14.89
C LYS A 99 24.13 -9.71 -15.29
N THR A 100 24.63 -9.07 -16.35
CA THR A 100 23.99 -7.89 -16.96
C THR A 100 23.35 -8.28 -18.27
N CYS A 101 22.07 -7.94 -18.42
CA CYS A 101 21.29 -8.05 -19.63
C CYS A 101 21.30 -6.68 -20.30
N LEU A 102 21.97 -6.56 -21.44
CA LEU A 102 21.97 -5.35 -22.28
C LEU A 102 21.10 -5.59 -23.51
N ASN A 103 20.14 -4.71 -23.77
CA ASN A 103 19.29 -4.74 -24.95
C ASN A 103 19.43 -3.43 -25.73
N SER A 104 20.45 -3.35 -26.58
CA SER A 104 20.83 -2.14 -27.30
C SER A 104 19.84 -1.70 -28.38
N LYS A 105 18.88 -2.57 -28.75
CA LYS A 105 17.79 -2.21 -29.66
C LYS A 105 16.77 -1.31 -28.97
N TYR A 106 16.42 -1.65 -27.72
CA TYR A 106 15.45 -0.91 -26.91
C TYR A 106 16.09 0.00 -25.86
N GLY A 107 17.42 0.11 -25.86
CA GLY A 107 18.18 1.09 -25.08
C GLY A 107 18.04 0.89 -23.58
N TYR A 108 18.24 -0.32 -23.09
CA TYR A 108 18.25 -0.57 -21.65
C TYR A 108 19.25 -1.64 -21.22
N GLN A 109 19.63 -1.59 -19.95
CA GLN A 109 20.34 -2.64 -19.26
C GLN A 109 19.70 -2.97 -17.91
N ILE A 110 19.79 -4.22 -17.47
CA ILE A 110 19.30 -4.69 -16.17
C ILE A 110 20.18 -5.82 -15.65
N LYS A 111 20.43 -5.87 -14.33
CA LYS A 111 21.13 -6.99 -13.71
C LYS A 111 20.17 -8.06 -13.21
N TYR A 112 20.64 -9.31 -13.21
CA TYR A 112 19.85 -10.47 -12.79
C TYR A 112 20.75 -11.58 -12.21
N PRO A 113 20.20 -12.49 -11.39
CA PRO A 113 20.97 -13.59 -10.78
C PRO A 113 21.72 -14.44 -11.80
N SER A 114 22.95 -14.82 -11.46
CA SER A 114 23.89 -15.46 -12.40
C SER A 114 23.45 -16.87 -12.82
N ASN A 115 22.64 -17.53 -11.99
CA ASN A 115 22.05 -18.82 -12.29
C ASN A 115 20.81 -18.73 -13.20
N TRP A 116 20.37 -17.53 -13.58
CA TRP A 116 19.28 -17.36 -14.53
C TRP A 116 19.78 -17.31 -15.97
N ASN A 117 18.86 -17.65 -16.87
CA ASN A 117 19.01 -17.63 -18.32
C ASN A 117 18.04 -16.62 -18.91
N VAL A 118 18.39 -16.13 -20.11
CA VAL A 118 17.52 -15.28 -20.92
C VAL A 118 16.77 -16.17 -21.89
N TYR A 119 15.48 -15.92 -22.05
CA TYR A 119 14.64 -16.62 -22.98
C TYR A 119 13.79 -15.65 -23.78
N LYS A 120 13.48 -16.07 -25.01
CA LYS A 120 12.59 -15.36 -25.91
C LYS A 120 11.29 -16.16 -26.07
N PRO A 121 10.12 -15.57 -25.75
CA PRO A 121 8.86 -16.16 -26.15
C PRO A 121 8.69 -16.03 -27.68
N SER A 122 8.53 -17.16 -28.36
CA SER A 122 8.14 -17.24 -29.77
C SER A 122 6.80 -17.98 -29.85
N HIS A 123 6.02 -17.77 -30.91
CA HIS A 123 4.69 -18.38 -31.10
C HIS A 123 4.70 -19.90 -30.81
N GLY A 124 4.22 -20.29 -29.63
CA GLY A 124 4.15 -21.68 -29.17
C GLY A 124 5.42 -22.29 -28.56
N GLU A 125 6.57 -21.61 -28.62
CA GLU A 125 7.85 -22.14 -28.13
C GLU A 125 8.67 -21.07 -27.39
N THR A 126 9.17 -21.41 -26.20
CA THR A 126 10.16 -20.59 -25.49
C THR A 126 11.55 -21.12 -25.79
N LYS A 127 12.43 -20.26 -26.30
CA LYS A 127 13.83 -20.61 -26.62
C LYS A 127 14.78 -19.81 -25.75
N GLN A 128 15.81 -20.47 -25.23
CA GLN A 128 16.92 -19.77 -24.59
C GLN A 128 17.60 -18.87 -25.63
N SER A 129 17.94 -17.66 -25.22
CA SER A 129 18.38 -16.55 -26.08
C SER A 129 19.35 -15.66 -25.29
N SER A 130 19.64 -14.48 -25.81
CA SER A 130 20.44 -13.44 -25.19
C SER A 130 19.70 -12.09 -25.23
N CYS A 131 20.08 -11.16 -24.36
CA CYS A 131 19.49 -9.82 -24.37
C CYS A 131 19.92 -8.97 -25.57
N GLU A 132 21.08 -9.29 -26.15
CA GLU A 132 21.68 -8.58 -27.27
C GLU A 132 20.93 -8.78 -28.59
N GLU A 133 20.13 -9.86 -28.70
CA GLU A 133 19.31 -10.17 -29.87
C GLU A 133 18.17 -9.15 -30.12
N GLY A 134 18.03 -8.12 -29.27
CA GLY A 134 17.11 -7.01 -29.51
C GLY A 134 15.65 -7.44 -29.55
N SER A 135 15.29 -8.46 -28.77
CA SER A 135 13.92 -8.94 -28.70
C SER A 135 13.07 -7.97 -27.88
N ALA A 136 11.87 -7.72 -28.37
CA ALA A 136 10.92 -6.81 -27.74
C ALA A 136 10.25 -7.43 -26.51
N ILE A 137 10.30 -8.75 -26.39
CA ILE A 137 9.90 -9.50 -25.20
C ILE A 137 11.05 -10.42 -24.82
N ILE A 138 11.49 -10.35 -23.58
CA ILE A 138 12.45 -11.29 -22.98
C ILE A 138 11.93 -11.77 -21.64
N SER A 139 12.32 -12.97 -21.25
CA SER A 139 12.06 -13.54 -19.93
C SER A 139 13.35 -14.02 -19.30
N LEU A 140 13.58 -13.64 -18.04
CA LEU A 140 14.73 -14.00 -17.23
C LEU A 140 14.27 -14.98 -16.15
N SER A 141 14.87 -16.16 -16.07
CA SER A 141 14.56 -17.18 -15.06
C SER A 141 15.65 -18.24 -14.98
N PHE A 142 15.77 -18.98 -13.89
CA PHE A 142 16.61 -20.18 -13.86
C PHE A 142 16.07 -21.28 -14.80
N ASN A 143 14.74 -21.41 -14.91
CA ASN A 143 14.07 -22.40 -15.73
C ASN A 143 12.64 -21.96 -16.07
N LEU A 144 12.37 -21.56 -17.32
CA LEU A 144 11.01 -21.17 -17.73
C LEU A 144 10.04 -22.33 -17.99
N TYR A 145 10.53 -23.56 -18.04
CA TYR A 145 9.65 -24.75 -18.17
C TYR A 145 9.04 -25.14 -16.82
N ASP A 146 9.60 -24.62 -15.72
CA ASP A 146 9.05 -24.77 -14.38
C ASP A 146 8.16 -23.56 -14.05
N THR A 147 6.85 -23.77 -13.95
CA THR A 147 5.89 -22.71 -13.66
C THR A 147 5.99 -22.15 -12.25
N SER A 148 6.69 -22.85 -11.35
CA SER A 148 6.99 -22.41 -9.99
C SER A 148 8.29 -21.61 -9.89
N ALA A 149 9.10 -21.58 -10.95
CA ALA A 149 10.35 -20.83 -10.97
C ALA A 149 10.10 -19.31 -10.87
N PRO A 150 11.01 -18.56 -10.19
CA PRO A 150 11.04 -17.12 -10.26
C PRO A 150 11.32 -16.68 -11.70
N ASN A 151 10.52 -15.74 -12.17
CA ASN A 151 10.52 -15.29 -13.56
C ASN A 151 10.30 -13.77 -13.60
N LEU A 152 11.14 -13.07 -14.36
CA LEU A 152 10.89 -11.68 -14.78
C LEU A 152 10.70 -11.66 -16.29
N THR A 153 9.55 -11.22 -16.77
CA THR A 153 9.33 -10.90 -18.18
C THR A 153 9.38 -9.39 -18.39
N ILE A 154 10.16 -8.94 -19.36
CA ILE A 154 10.23 -7.55 -19.83
C ILE A 154 9.65 -7.50 -21.24
N ASP A 155 8.65 -6.66 -21.45
CA ASP A 155 7.96 -6.45 -22.73
C ASP A 155 7.98 -4.97 -23.08
N VAL A 156 8.60 -4.65 -24.21
CA VAL A 156 8.81 -3.28 -24.68
C VAL A 156 7.96 -3.04 -25.92
N SER A 157 6.96 -2.17 -25.79
CA SER A 157 6.11 -1.75 -26.89
C SER A 157 6.57 -0.38 -27.41
N ASP A 158 7.30 -0.39 -28.51
CA ASP A 158 7.70 0.81 -29.26
C ASP A 158 6.48 1.47 -29.98
N PRO A 159 6.62 2.70 -30.53
CA PRO A 159 5.51 3.39 -31.20
C PRO A 159 4.82 2.58 -32.31
N ILE A 160 5.50 1.63 -32.95
CA ILE A 160 4.90 0.75 -33.96
C ILE A 160 4.04 -0.31 -33.29
N ARG A 161 4.57 -0.97 -32.24
CA ARG A 161 3.85 -1.99 -31.46
C ARG A 161 2.71 -1.42 -30.61
N LEU A 162 2.72 -0.11 -30.33
CA LEU A 162 1.67 0.57 -29.58
C LEU A 162 0.38 0.79 -30.39
N LYS A 163 0.43 0.72 -31.72
CA LYS A 163 -0.76 0.88 -32.58
C LYS A 163 -1.83 -0.16 -32.26
N GLY A 164 -3.06 0.28 -32.04
CA GLY A 164 -4.19 -0.56 -31.65
C GLY A 164 -4.18 -1.02 -30.20
N THR A 165 -3.24 -0.55 -29.37
CA THR A 165 -3.21 -0.83 -27.93
C THR A 165 -3.87 0.29 -27.13
N ILE A 166 -4.21 0.02 -25.86
CA ILE A 166 -4.75 1.05 -24.95
C ILE A 166 -3.75 2.18 -24.66
N TYR A 167 -2.46 1.97 -24.98
CA TYR A 167 -1.40 2.95 -24.77
C TYR A 167 -1.14 3.82 -26.01
N GLU A 168 -1.82 3.56 -27.14
CA GLU A 168 -1.61 4.28 -28.40
C GLU A 168 -1.67 5.81 -28.22
N GLY A 169 -0.70 6.50 -28.82
CA GLY A 169 -0.58 7.96 -28.76
C GLY A 169 -0.15 8.51 -27.40
N SER A 170 0.14 7.68 -26.39
CA SER A 170 0.56 8.16 -25.05
C SER A 170 2.03 8.49 -25.05
N THR A 171 2.37 9.67 -24.55
CA THR A 171 3.77 10.16 -24.46
C THR A 171 4.36 9.94 -23.07
N SER A 172 3.52 9.69 -22.06
CA SER A 172 3.91 9.40 -20.69
C SER A 172 2.82 8.62 -19.96
N LEU A 173 3.15 8.08 -18.78
CA LEU A 173 2.14 7.49 -17.88
C LEU A 173 1.05 8.50 -17.50
N GLU A 174 1.42 9.75 -17.25
CA GLU A 174 0.47 10.80 -16.85
C GLU A 174 -0.50 11.13 -17.99
N ASP A 175 0.01 11.26 -19.22
CA ASP A 175 -0.79 11.45 -20.43
C ASP A 175 -1.77 10.28 -20.61
N TYR A 176 -1.29 9.04 -20.47
CA TYR A 176 -2.14 7.86 -20.51
C TYR A 176 -3.26 7.89 -19.46
N PHE A 177 -2.95 8.14 -18.18
CA PHE A 177 -3.95 8.15 -17.10
C PHE A 177 -4.92 9.33 -17.20
N THR A 178 -4.49 10.46 -17.77
CA THR A 178 -5.34 11.62 -18.01
C THR A 178 -6.39 11.32 -19.07
N ARG A 179 -6.01 10.61 -20.14
CA ARG A 179 -6.94 10.24 -21.22
C ARG A 179 -7.82 9.04 -20.89
N ASN A 180 -7.36 8.15 -20.02
CA ASN A 180 -8.06 6.92 -19.66
C ASN A 180 -8.45 6.88 -18.17
N SER A 181 -9.37 7.76 -17.78
CA SER A 181 -9.79 7.98 -16.39
C SER A 181 -10.56 6.82 -15.74
N SER A 182 -11.00 5.83 -16.52
CA SER A 182 -11.82 4.70 -16.07
C SER A 182 -11.04 3.48 -15.58
N LEU A 183 -9.72 3.45 -15.74
CA LEU A 183 -8.89 2.31 -15.32
C LEU A 183 -8.39 2.48 -13.88
N PRO A 184 -8.38 1.40 -13.07
CA PRO A 184 -7.94 1.48 -11.69
C PRO A 184 -6.49 1.99 -11.63
N ARG A 185 -6.31 3.15 -10.97
CA ARG A 185 -4.99 3.76 -10.76
C ARG A 185 -4.16 2.82 -9.88
N GLY A 186 -3.21 2.14 -10.52
CA GLY A 186 -2.16 1.41 -9.84
C GLY A 186 -1.35 2.29 -8.88
N ILE A 187 -0.56 1.68 -7.99
CA ILE A 187 0.37 2.43 -7.13
C ILE A 187 1.48 3.00 -8.03
N ILE A 188 1.60 4.32 -8.10
CA ILE A 188 2.61 5.03 -8.91
C ILE A 188 3.87 5.27 -8.04
N TYR A 189 4.98 4.63 -8.39
CA TYR A 189 6.31 4.86 -7.85
C TYR A 189 7.01 5.92 -8.71
N LYS A 190 7.10 7.16 -8.22
CA LYS A 190 7.65 8.30 -8.99
C LYS A 190 9.18 8.38 -9.02
N THR A 191 9.89 7.62 -8.18
CA THR A 191 11.36 7.43 -8.27
C THR A 191 11.77 6.38 -9.31
N GLY A 192 10.78 5.76 -9.97
CA GLY A 192 10.79 4.48 -10.67
C GLY A 192 12.07 3.94 -11.28
N LEU A 193 12.01 3.64 -12.57
CA LEU A 193 13.00 2.85 -13.28
C LEU A 193 13.99 3.82 -13.93
N ASP A 194 15.19 3.97 -13.38
CA ASP A 194 16.19 4.94 -13.87
C ASP A 194 15.64 6.37 -14.08
N ARG A 195 14.95 6.88 -13.05
CA ARG A 195 14.30 8.21 -13.02
C ARG A 195 13.03 8.35 -13.85
N GLU A 196 12.60 7.31 -14.56
CA GLU A 196 11.26 7.28 -15.17
C GLU A 196 10.22 6.77 -14.18
N PRO A 197 8.97 7.27 -14.19
CA PRO A 197 7.93 6.76 -13.31
C PRO A 197 7.66 5.27 -13.58
N LEU A 198 7.43 4.51 -12.50
CA LEU A 198 7.08 3.08 -12.55
C LEU A 198 5.73 2.87 -11.85
N VAL A 199 4.78 2.17 -12.48
CA VAL A 199 3.42 2.00 -11.95
C VAL A 199 3.09 0.54 -11.81
N TRP A 200 2.67 0.12 -10.62
CA TRP A 200 2.14 -1.22 -10.40
C TRP A 200 0.65 -1.27 -10.71
N THR A 201 0.25 -2.01 -11.74
CA THR A 201 -1.13 -2.03 -12.26
C THR A 201 -2.09 -2.96 -11.51
N GLY A 202 -1.75 -3.40 -10.29
CA GLY A 202 -2.61 -4.24 -9.43
C GLY A 202 -2.74 -5.71 -9.84
N ASN A 203 -2.46 -6.03 -11.11
CA ASN A 203 -2.46 -7.39 -11.68
C ASN A 203 -1.05 -8.01 -11.76
N GLY A 204 -0.10 -7.51 -10.95
CA GLY A 204 1.27 -8.02 -10.89
C GLY A 204 2.22 -7.48 -11.98
N ASN A 205 1.76 -6.55 -12.83
CA ASN A 205 2.65 -5.88 -13.79
C ASN A 205 3.13 -4.54 -13.24
N PHE A 206 4.35 -4.17 -13.61
CA PHE A 206 4.87 -2.81 -13.47
C PHE A 206 5.02 -2.19 -14.86
N LEU A 207 4.70 -0.91 -14.97
CA LEU A 207 4.72 -0.16 -16.21
C LEU A 207 5.61 1.08 -16.10
N SER A 208 6.45 1.32 -17.10
CA SER A 208 7.19 2.57 -17.25
C SER A 208 7.13 3.06 -18.69
N PHE A 209 7.28 4.37 -18.89
CA PHE A 209 7.35 4.98 -20.21
C PHE A 209 8.73 5.62 -20.37
N HIS A 210 9.36 5.38 -21.51
CA HIS A 210 10.64 6.00 -21.86
C HIS A 210 10.75 6.12 -23.37
N ASP A 211 11.14 7.30 -23.86
CA ASP A 211 11.35 7.61 -25.29
C ASP A 211 10.21 7.11 -26.21
N GLY A 212 8.96 7.42 -25.83
CA GLY A 212 7.75 7.02 -26.58
C GLY A 212 7.43 5.53 -26.56
N SER A 213 8.19 4.72 -25.82
CA SER A 213 7.99 3.29 -25.66
C SER A 213 7.43 2.95 -24.28
N VAL A 214 6.66 1.87 -24.19
CA VAL A 214 6.14 1.34 -22.93
C VAL A 214 6.92 0.10 -22.52
N PHE A 215 7.43 0.11 -21.30
CA PHE A 215 8.11 -1.00 -20.67
C PHE A 215 7.18 -1.67 -19.66
N ILE A 216 6.94 -2.96 -19.83
CA ILE A 216 6.09 -3.77 -18.96
C ILE A 216 6.94 -4.86 -18.31
N PHE A 217 7.03 -4.84 -16.98
CA PHE A 217 7.72 -5.82 -16.16
C PHE A 217 6.69 -6.74 -15.50
N ARG A 218 6.86 -8.05 -15.64
CA ARG A 218 5.98 -9.04 -15.02
C ARG A 218 6.84 -9.95 -14.15
N PHE A 219 6.63 -9.88 -12.84
CA PHE A 219 7.31 -10.74 -11.88
C PHE A 219 6.39 -11.91 -11.51
N ARG A 220 6.94 -13.13 -11.48
CA ARG A 220 6.29 -14.31 -10.90
C ARG A 220 7.23 -15.00 -9.94
N ASN A 221 6.71 -15.45 -8.80
CA ASN A 221 7.44 -16.22 -7.79
C ASN A 221 8.75 -15.56 -7.32
N ILE A 222 8.85 -14.22 -7.39
CA ILE A 222 9.99 -13.43 -6.92
C ILE A 222 9.51 -12.59 -5.73
N GLY A 223 10.21 -12.64 -4.60
CA GLY A 223 9.87 -11.83 -3.42
C GLY A 223 10.22 -10.35 -3.60
N ASP A 224 9.51 -9.47 -2.91
CA ASP A 224 9.60 -8.00 -3.08
C ASP A 224 11.03 -7.44 -2.98
N ILE A 225 11.87 -8.01 -2.11
CA ILE A 225 13.28 -7.62 -1.95
C ILE A 225 14.05 -7.84 -3.26
N GLN A 226 13.97 -9.04 -3.82
CA GLN A 226 14.67 -9.39 -5.05
C GLN A 226 14.09 -8.64 -6.26
N GLN A 227 12.78 -8.34 -6.28
CA GLN A 227 12.20 -7.44 -7.29
C GLN A 227 12.82 -6.05 -7.20
N GLY A 228 12.93 -5.50 -5.99
CA GLY A 228 13.56 -4.20 -5.72
C GLY A 228 15.02 -4.16 -6.17
N GLU A 229 15.80 -5.18 -5.86
CA GLU A 229 17.20 -5.30 -6.30
C GLU A 229 17.31 -5.31 -7.83
N ILE A 230 16.50 -6.14 -8.52
CA ILE A 230 16.47 -6.22 -9.97
C ILE A 230 16.08 -4.88 -10.59
N LEU A 231 14.99 -4.26 -10.15
CA LEU A 231 14.52 -2.98 -10.67
C LEU A 231 15.51 -1.84 -10.38
N SER A 232 16.16 -1.85 -9.22
CA SER A 232 17.17 -0.85 -8.85
C SER A 232 18.42 -0.88 -9.71
N SER A 233 18.67 -2.00 -10.41
CA SER A 233 19.77 -2.18 -11.35
C SER A 233 19.44 -1.74 -12.78
N PHE A 234 18.17 -1.50 -13.08
CA PHE A 234 17.73 -1.11 -14.43
C PHE A 234 18.26 0.27 -14.79
N ARG A 235 18.79 0.43 -16.00
CA ARG A 235 19.18 1.72 -16.59
C ARG A 235 18.69 1.81 -18.02
N PHE A 236 18.26 3.00 -18.43
CA PHE A 236 18.10 3.32 -19.83
C PHE A 236 19.45 3.74 -20.41
N ASP A 237 19.78 3.27 -21.60
CA ASP A 237 20.90 3.81 -22.36
C ASP A 237 20.49 5.21 -22.85
N GLN A 238 21.38 6.19 -22.74
CA GLN A 238 21.13 7.57 -23.18
C GLN A 238 20.52 7.60 -24.59
N PRO A 239 19.55 8.50 -24.86
CA PRO A 239 18.76 8.45 -26.08
C PRO A 239 19.64 8.48 -27.35
N LYS A 240 19.31 7.61 -28.31
CA LYS A 240 19.78 7.69 -29.70
C LYS A 240 19.12 8.88 -30.41
N SER A 241 19.36 10.10 -29.93
CA SER A 241 19.29 11.38 -30.67
C SER A 241 19.37 12.55 -29.71
N ALA A 242 20.58 12.87 -29.26
CA ALA A 242 20.95 14.26 -28.98
C ALA A 242 22.46 14.37 -29.20
N THR A 243 22.83 15.06 -30.27
CA THR A 243 24.18 15.54 -30.52
C THR A 243 24.77 16.17 -29.26
N GLN A 244 25.83 15.53 -28.76
CA GLN A 244 27.05 16.15 -28.28
C GLN A 244 26.91 17.51 -27.57
N ASP A 245 26.74 17.48 -26.26
CA ASP A 245 27.56 18.34 -25.41
C ASP A 245 27.92 17.60 -24.11
N SER A 246 29.17 17.16 -24.05
CA SER A 246 29.76 16.44 -22.94
C SER A 246 30.44 17.46 -22.03
N SER A 247 29.79 17.92 -20.98
CA SER A 247 30.48 18.69 -19.94
C SER A 247 29.76 18.88 -18.59
N ILE A 248 28.94 17.95 -18.08
CA ILE A 248 28.63 17.98 -16.62
C ILE A 248 28.54 16.55 -16.05
N ALA A 249 29.69 15.99 -15.67
CA ALA A 249 29.78 14.94 -14.66
C ALA A 249 30.27 15.57 -13.35
N ASN A 250 29.69 15.12 -12.24
CA ASN A 250 29.92 15.51 -10.85
C ASN A 250 29.34 16.87 -10.42
N ASN A 251 28.09 16.85 -10.00
CA ASN A 251 27.68 17.63 -8.82
C ASN A 251 26.62 16.84 -8.04
N GLN A 252 26.93 16.57 -6.76
CA GLN A 252 25.89 16.33 -5.75
C GLN A 252 24.83 17.41 -5.92
N THR A 253 23.61 17.04 -6.31
CA THR A 253 22.48 17.98 -6.33
C THR A 253 22.00 18.18 -4.90
N SER A 254 22.76 18.95 -4.11
CA SER A 254 22.28 19.48 -2.84
C SER A 254 21.26 20.58 -3.15
N GLY A 255 19.99 20.32 -2.84
CA GLY A 255 18.90 21.27 -3.03
C GLY A 255 17.62 20.76 -2.37
N SER A 256 16.74 21.69 -1.98
CA SER A 256 15.41 21.39 -1.46
C SER A 256 14.32 21.75 -2.46
N LYS A 257 13.21 21.02 -2.42
CA LYS A 257 11.94 21.33 -3.09
C LYS A 257 10.93 21.71 -2.01
N ILE A 258 9.94 22.54 -2.36
CA ILE A 258 8.84 22.90 -1.45
C ILE A 258 7.60 22.10 -1.84
N TYR A 259 6.98 21.46 -0.85
CA TYR A 259 5.68 20.84 -0.96
C TYR A 259 4.61 21.76 -0.37
N TRP A 260 3.50 21.92 -1.07
CA TRP A 260 2.39 22.80 -0.69
C TRP A 260 1.12 21.99 -0.49
N TYR A 261 0.48 22.14 0.68
CA TYR A 261 -0.84 21.60 0.97
C TYR A 261 -1.82 22.74 1.23
N GLN A 262 -2.69 23.01 0.26
CA GLN A 262 -3.66 24.11 0.29
C GLN A 262 -5.13 23.65 0.41
N GLN A 263 -5.35 22.34 0.66
CA GLN A 263 -6.70 21.76 0.72
C GLN A 263 -7.39 21.97 2.08
N SER A 264 -6.74 22.69 2.99
CA SER A 264 -7.27 23.09 4.28
C SER A 264 -6.91 24.55 4.57
N VAL A 265 -7.61 25.15 5.53
CA VAL A 265 -7.29 26.49 6.04
C VAL A 265 -7.06 26.41 7.56
N PRO A 266 -5.85 26.70 8.06
CA PRO A 266 -4.66 27.01 7.27
C PRO A 266 -4.19 25.82 6.43
N GLY A 267 -3.38 26.10 5.41
CA GLY A 267 -2.62 25.06 4.70
C GLY A 267 -1.24 24.89 5.33
N PHE A 268 -0.33 24.19 4.66
CA PHE A 268 1.08 24.18 5.05
C PHE A 268 2.03 24.07 3.86
N GLU A 269 3.26 24.53 4.08
CA GLU A 269 4.41 24.28 3.22
C GLU A 269 5.48 23.52 4.02
N ILE A 270 6.26 22.68 3.31
CA ILE A 270 7.38 21.95 3.91
C ILE A 270 8.45 21.67 2.85
N GLU A 271 9.72 21.81 3.22
CA GLU A 271 10.84 21.50 2.35
C GLU A 271 11.23 20.03 2.43
N TYR A 272 11.67 19.49 1.29
CA TYR A 272 12.15 18.11 1.19
C TYR A 272 13.29 17.99 0.17
N PRO A 273 14.16 16.98 0.29
CA PRO A 273 15.30 16.85 -0.61
C PRO A 273 14.89 16.69 -2.08
N VAL A 274 15.63 17.27 -3.01
CA VAL A 274 15.36 17.15 -4.46
C VAL A 274 15.34 15.71 -4.96
N THR A 275 16.06 14.81 -4.28
CA THR A 275 16.14 13.37 -4.56
C THR A 275 14.90 12.59 -4.10
N TRP A 276 14.07 13.18 -3.24
CA TRP A 276 12.84 12.57 -2.76
C TRP A 276 11.67 12.87 -3.71
N SER A 277 10.69 11.97 -3.71
CA SER A 277 9.49 12.05 -4.55
C SER A 277 8.23 12.28 -3.74
N VAL A 278 7.22 12.91 -4.35
CA VAL A 278 5.88 13.05 -3.77
C VAL A 278 4.98 11.94 -4.30
N ILE A 279 4.57 11.02 -3.44
CA ILE A 279 3.63 9.94 -3.71
C ILE A 279 2.26 10.26 -3.13
N ASN A 280 1.21 9.77 -3.79
CA ASN A 280 -0.19 9.99 -3.38
C ASN A 280 -0.50 11.47 -3.09
N PRO A 281 -0.27 12.38 -4.06
CA PRO A 281 -0.64 13.77 -3.85
C PRO A 281 -2.15 13.86 -3.49
N PRO A 282 -2.55 14.84 -2.67
CA PRO A 282 -3.95 15.05 -2.32
C PRO A 282 -4.83 15.21 -3.58
N PRO A 283 -6.13 14.86 -3.53
CA PRO A 283 -6.96 14.73 -2.33
C PRO A 283 -7.64 13.36 -2.21
N LYS A 284 -7.32 12.59 -1.16
CA LYS A 284 -8.16 11.48 -0.72
C LYS A 284 -8.53 11.70 0.75
N CYS A 285 -9.76 12.17 0.98
CA CYS A 285 -10.34 12.25 2.30
C CYS A 285 -11.24 11.04 2.55
N VAL A 286 -11.05 10.41 3.70
CA VAL A 286 -11.92 9.36 4.22
C VAL A 286 -12.45 9.88 5.54
N SER A 287 -13.77 10.11 5.59
CA SER A 287 -14.45 10.77 6.71
C SER A 287 -13.77 12.09 7.12
N SER A 288 -13.37 12.25 8.38
CA SER A 288 -12.75 13.47 8.92
C SER A 288 -11.27 13.58 8.57
N ARG A 289 -10.63 12.54 8.01
CA ARG A 289 -9.18 12.50 7.76
C ARG A 289 -8.83 12.53 6.28
N CYS A 290 -8.01 13.49 5.90
CA CYS A 290 -7.48 13.66 4.56
C CYS A 290 -6.03 13.21 4.45
N ASN A 291 -5.72 12.41 3.43
CA ASN A 291 -4.34 12.17 3.03
C ASN A 291 -3.79 13.45 2.39
N ALA A 292 -2.73 13.99 2.98
CA ALA A 292 -2.07 15.23 2.58
C ALA A 292 -0.78 14.99 1.80
N GLY A 293 -0.44 13.74 1.46
CA GLY A 293 0.70 13.36 0.63
C GLY A 293 1.69 12.43 1.32
N PHE A 294 2.62 11.87 0.57
CA PHE A 294 3.74 11.09 1.07
C PHE A 294 5.03 11.57 0.42
N LEU A 295 5.95 12.13 1.21
CA LEU A 295 7.31 12.45 0.76
C LEU A 295 8.16 11.20 0.92
N GLN A 296 8.61 10.59 -0.18
CA GLN A 296 9.33 9.32 -0.18
C GLN A 296 10.79 9.50 -0.63
N ALA A 297 11.70 8.99 0.18
CA ALA A 297 13.12 8.85 -0.12
C ALA A 297 13.40 7.71 -1.11
N VAL A 298 14.62 7.66 -1.66
CA VAL A 298 15.03 6.62 -2.62
C VAL A 298 14.95 5.20 -2.02
N ASP A 299 15.20 5.05 -0.72
CA ASP A 299 15.12 3.78 0.01
C ASP A 299 13.67 3.34 0.34
N GLY A 300 12.68 4.13 -0.07
CA GLY A 300 11.26 3.88 0.19
C GLY A 300 10.75 4.41 1.53
N SER A 301 11.63 4.89 2.41
CA SER A 301 11.25 5.57 3.66
C SER A 301 10.68 6.96 3.39
N GLY A 302 10.11 7.61 4.41
CA GLY A 302 9.80 9.04 4.32
C GLY A 302 8.66 9.51 5.20
N VAL A 303 7.98 10.58 4.81
CA VAL A 303 7.00 11.30 5.64
C VAL A 303 5.60 11.19 5.04
N VAL A 304 4.74 10.39 5.67
CA VAL A 304 3.31 10.35 5.35
C VAL A 304 2.62 11.51 6.06
N MET A 305 1.86 12.31 5.32
CA MET A 305 1.20 13.51 5.82
C MET A 305 -0.30 13.33 5.77
N SER A 306 -0.99 13.72 6.83
CA SER A 306 -2.46 13.74 6.84
C SER A 306 -2.99 14.89 7.67
N VAL A 307 -4.22 15.30 7.37
CA VAL A 307 -4.93 16.34 8.11
C VAL A 307 -6.25 15.78 8.58
N GLU A 308 -6.54 15.88 9.86
CA GLU A 308 -7.78 15.44 10.49
C GLU A 308 -8.59 16.67 10.94
N SER A 309 -9.85 16.71 10.53
CA SER A 309 -10.81 17.69 11.04
C SER A 309 -11.38 17.25 12.38
N VAL A 310 -11.39 18.17 13.33
CA VAL A 310 -11.95 18.00 14.66
C VAL A 310 -13.41 18.47 14.62
N SER A 311 -14.34 17.67 15.15
CA SER A 311 -15.75 18.05 15.20
C SER A 311 -15.98 19.32 16.03
N ALA A 312 -17.09 20.02 15.77
CA ALA A 312 -17.40 21.29 16.41
C ALA A 312 -17.40 21.23 17.95
N GLU A 313 -17.82 20.10 18.53
CA GLU A 313 -17.80 19.87 19.99
C GLU A 313 -16.39 19.95 20.59
N TYR A 314 -15.36 19.64 19.79
CA TYR A 314 -14.00 19.44 20.26
C TYR A 314 -13.00 20.47 19.72
N VAL A 315 -13.48 21.48 18.99
CA VAL A 315 -12.62 22.48 18.34
C VAL A 315 -11.74 23.25 19.34
N ASN A 316 -12.26 23.51 20.54
CA ASN A 316 -11.57 24.26 21.60
C ASN A 316 -10.61 23.41 22.44
N GLN A 317 -10.49 22.10 22.15
CA GLN A 317 -9.59 21.25 22.89
C GLN A 317 -8.12 21.53 22.55
N THR A 318 -7.26 21.33 23.56
CA THR A 318 -5.81 21.34 23.37
C THR A 318 -5.36 20.14 22.55
N LEU A 319 -4.13 20.18 22.03
CA LEU A 319 -3.56 19.03 21.32
C LEU A 319 -3.47 17.79 22.24
N ASN A 320 -3.08 17.98 23.51
CA ASN A 320 -3.06 16.90 24.50
C ASN A 320 -4.44 16.24 24.68
N GLN A 321 -5.50 17.05 24.84
CA GLN A 321 -6.87 16.54 24.97
C GLN A 321 -7.36 15.81 23.71
N PHE A 322 -6.92 16.24 22.52
CA PHE A 322 -7.17 15.51 21.29
C PHE A 322 -6.50 14.14 21.30
N LEU A 323 -5.21 14.09 21.66
CA LEU A 323 -4.42 12.86 21.70
C LEU A 323 -4.95 11.86 22.75
N ASP A 324 -5.29 12.32 23.95
CA ASP A 324 -5.88 11.49 25.02
C ASP A 324 -7.14 10.75 24.55
N ARG A 325 -7.96 11.40 23.73
CA ARG A 325 -9.18 10.78 23.17
C ARG A 325 -8.86 9.87 21.99
N LYS A 326 -7.90 10.25 21.15
CA LYS A 326 -7.40 9.39 20.07
C LYS A 326 -6.88 8.06 20.63
N ASP A 327 -6.15 8.13 21.74
CA ASP A 327 -5.59 6.96 22.43
C ASP A 327 -6.67 6.06 23.05
N LYS A 328 -7.78 6.65 23.55
CA LYS A 328 -8.95 5.90 24.05
C LYS A 328 -9.78 5.26 22.93
N THR A 329 -9.95 5.95 21.81
CA THR A 329 -10.78 5.49 20.67
C THR A 329 -10.04 4.51 19.75
N GLY A 330 -8.70 4.58 19.72
CA GLY A 330 -7.82 3.65 19.00
C GLY A 330 -7.74 2.23 19.58
N GLN A 331 -8.52 1.93 20.63
CA GLN A 331 -8.58 0.63 21.33
C GLN A 331 -9.47 -0.43 20.66
N THR A 332 -9.80 -0.25 19.38
CA THR A 332 -10.85 -1.03 18.70
C THR A 332 -10.33 -2.06 17.69
N VAL A 333 -9.37 -2.91 18.09
CA VAL A 333 -9.19 -4.21 17.45
C VAL A 333 -9.84 -5.29 18.32
N TYR A 334 -10.45 -6.28 17.67
CA TYR A 334 -11.16 -7.43 18.24
C TYR A 334 -10.56 -7.89 19.58
N GLY A 335 -11.30 -7.70 20.69
CA GLY A 335 -10.84 -8.06 22.04
C GLY A 335 -10.47 -6.88 22.97
N GLY A 336 -10.66 -5.63 22.56
CA GLY A 336 -10.52 -4.46 23.46
C GLY A 336 -9.08 -4.07 23.80
N SER A 337 -8.10 -4.60 23.05
CA SER A 337 -6.69 -4.24 23.22
C SER A 337 -6.31 -3.04 22.34
N PRO A 338 -5.48 -2.11 22.83
CA PRO A 338 -5.01 -0.97 22.05
C PRO A 338 -4.28 -1.43 20.77
N SER A 339 -4.63 -0.82 19.63
CA SER A 339 -3.93 -1.07 18.36
C SER A 339 -2.49 -0.57 18.38
N LYS A 340 -2.17 0.35 19.29
CA LYS A 340 -0.89 1.04 19.41
C LYS A 340 -0.52 1.30 20.87
N THR A 341 0.78 1.32 21.16
CA THR A 341 1.33 1.74 22.45
C THR A 341 2.24 2.95 22.24
N VAL A 342 2.03 4.01 23.01
CA VAL A 342 2.94 5.16 23.06
C VAL A 342 4.14 4.79 23.93
N LEU A 343 5.33 4.73 23.34
CA LEU A 343 6.57 4.37 24.05
C LEU A 343 7.23 5.60 24.68
N SER A 344 7.13 6.74 24.01
CA SER A 344 7.63 8.03 24.49
C SER A 344 6.92 9.16 23.77
N GLU A 345 6.85 10.31 24.42
CA GLU A 345 6.40 11.55 23.81
C GLU A 345 7.30 12.72 24.21
N ARG A 346 7.39 13.72 23.34
CA ARG A 346 8.07 14.98 23.61
C ARG A 346 7.37 16.14 22.93
N GLU A 347 7.40 17.29 23.59
CA GLU A 347 6.97 18.56 22.99
C GLU A 347 8.06 19.09 22.06
N ILE A 348 7.62 19.60 20.91
CA ILE A 348 8.44 20.32 19.94
C ILE A 348 7.66 21.56 19.47
N SER A 349 8.31 22.43 18.68
CA SER A 349 7.63 23.54 18.02
C SER A 349 7.70 23.39 16.51
N LEU A 350 6.55 23.55 15.85
CA LEU A 350 6.45 23.65 14.39
C LEU A 350 5.83 25.01 14.06
N ASP A 351 6.56 25.87 13.34
CA ASP A 351 6.13 27.23 13.00
C ASP A 351 5.64 28.04 14.22
N GLY A 352 6.39 27.96 15.33
CA GLY A 352 6.05 28.62 16.61
C GLY A 352 4.82 28.03 17.33
N THR A 353 4.20 26.98 16.79
CA THR A 353 3.03 26.31 17.37
C THR A 353 3.47 25.07 18.14
N ASN A 354 2.88 24.83 19.31
CA ASN A 354 3.16 23.62 20.09
C ASN A 354 2.74 22.36 19.30
N ALA A 355 3.66 21.40 19.21
CA ALA A 355 3.50 20.13 18.53
C ALA A 355 4.01 18.99 19.41
N ILE A 356 3.46 17.80 19.24
CA ILE A 356 3.81 16.63 20.03
C ILE A 356 4.35 15.56 19.11
N GLN A 357 5.57 15.12 19.36
CA GLN A 357 6.19 14.00 18.67
C GLN A 357 6.17 12.76 19.56
N ARG A 358 5.67 11.65 19.04
CA ARG A 358 5.55 10.38 19.73
C ARG A 358 6.33 9.29 19.02
N ILE A 359 6.90 8.38 19.80
CA ILE A 359 7.31 7.06 19.32
C ILE A 359 6.16 6.10 19.64
N GLU A 360 5.58 5.51 18.60
CA GLU A 360 4.46 4.57 18.73
C GLU A 360 4.88 3.18 18.28
N MET A 361 4.44 2.15 19.00
CA MET A 361 4.51 0.75 18.59
C MET A 361 3.13 0.27 18.14
N TRP A 362 3.02 -0.26 16.94
CA TRP A 362 1.83 -0.95 16.47
C TRP A 362 1.82 -2.37 17.03
N ASN A 363 0.93 -2.65 17.97
CA ASN A 363 0.99 -3.87 18.79
C ASN A 363 0.82 -5.15 17.96
N ALA A 364 0.01 -5.12 16.90
CA ALA A 364 -0.22 -6.28 16.04
C ALA A 364 1.01 -6.69 15.19
N THR A 365 1.89 -5.73 14.88
CA THR A 365 3.04 -5.94 13.98
C THR A 365 4.38 -5.78 14.69
N GLY A 366 4.40 -5.33 15.95
CA GLY A 366 5.62 -4.97 16.67
C GLY A 366 6.37 -3.77 16.07
N PHE A 367 5.78 -3.08 15.09
CA PHE A 367 6.42 -2.04 14.31
C PHE A 367 6.50 -0.71 15.07
N LYS A 368 7.69 -0.12 15.20
CA LYS A 368 7.88 1.22 15.79
C LYS A 368 7.94 2.30 14.71
N THR A 369 7.27 3.42 14.96
CA THR A 369 7.26 4.61 14.11
C THR A 369 7.38 5.88 14.93
N VAL A 370 7.75 6.98 14.28
CA VAL A 370 7.67 8.32 14.86
C VAL A 370 6.52 9.05 14.19
N ILE A 371 5.67 9.69 14.98
CA ILE A 371 4.58 10.51 14.49
C ILE A 371 4.57 11.85 15.21
N THR A 372 4.36 12.93 14.46
CA THR A 372 4.30 14.29 14.98
C THR A 372 2.93 14.85 14.70
N TYR A 373 2.34 15.46 15.72
CA TYR A 373 1.04 16.10 15.68
C TYR A 373 1.19 17.59 15.95
N VAL A 374 0.51 18.41 15.16
CA VAL A 374 0.34 19.85 15.45
C VAL A 374 -1.11 20.23 15.22
N LYS A 375 -1.69 21.02 16.12
CA LYS A 375 -3.08 21.48 16.00
C LYS A 375 -3.11 22.97 15.68
N LYS A 376 -3.94 23.35 14.71
CA LYS A 376 -4.27 24.75 14.44
C LYS A 376 -5.75 24.86 14.07
N SER A 377 -6.47 25.71 14.80
CA SER A 377 -7.93 25.85 14.67
C SER A 377 -8.65 24.49 14.87
N SER A 378 -9.50 24.10 13.92
CA SER A 378 -10.24 22.83 13.89
C SER A 378 -9.49 21.67 13.21
N LEU A 379 -8.19 21.84 12.94
CA LEU A 379 -7.40 20.88 12.19
C LEU A 379 -6.23 20.34 13.02
N VAL A 380 -5.99 19.04 12.92
CA VAL A 380 -4.80 18.37 13.42
C VAL A 380 -4.01 17.83 12.23
N TYR A 381 -2.75 18.22 12.13
CA TYR A 381 -1.83 17.77 11.09
C TYR A 381 -0.98 16.66 11.69
N GLU A 382 -0.89 15.55 10.98
CA GLU A 382 -0.13 14.36 11.38
C GLU A 382 0.95 14.08 10.35
N PHE A 383 2.18 13.90 10.83
CA PHE A 383 3.33 13.55 10.04
C PHE A 383 3.90 12.24 10.57
N GLN A 384 3.84 11.16 9.80
CA GLN A 384 4.30 9.84 10.23
C GLN A 384 5.55 9.44 9.46
N LEU A 385 6.57 9.00 10.18
CA LEU A 385 7.75 8.37 9.61
C LEU A 385 7.42 6.96 9.13
N LYS A 386 7.45 6.77 7.82
CA LYS A 386 7.34 5.47 7.17
C LYS A 386 8.74 4.90 6.90
N VAL A 387 8.92 3.62 7.18
CA VAL A 387 10.12 2.86 6.80
C VAL A 387 9.93 2.21 5.43
N GLY A 388 11.00 2.16 4.64
CA GLY A 388 10.97 1.56 3.30
C GLY A 388 11.03 0.03 3.30
N SER A 389 11.36 -0.60 4.43
CA SER A 389 11.45 -2.05 4.62
C SER A 389 10.87 -2.47 5.97
N PRO A 390 10.37 -3.71 6.13
CA PRO A 390 9.90 -4.21 7.42
C PRO A 390 11.00 -4.12 8.49
N GLY A 391 10.71 -3.43 9.59
CA GLY A 391 11.69 -3.21 10.67
C GLY A 391 11.47 -1.88 11.40
N ASN A 392 12.37 -1.58 12.33
CA ASN A 392 12.39 -0.27 13.00
C ASN A 392 13.04 0.78 12.10
N TYR A 393 12.65 2.04 12.25
CA TYR A 393 13.31 3.15 11.55
C TYR A 393 14.78 3.28 11.99
N SER A 394 15.65 3.67 11.05
CA SER A 394 17.05 3.97 11.34
C SER A 394 17.22 5.38 11.92
N VAL A 395 18.41 5.66 12.47
CA VAL A 395 18.79 7.01 12.90
C VAL A 395 18.75 8.00 11.72
N GLU A 396 19.16 7.55 10.52
CA GLU A 396 19.10 8.37 9.31
C GLU A 396 17.66 8.71 8.92
N ASN A 397 16.74 7.74 8.98
CA ASN A 397 15.33 8.00 8.70
C ASN A 397 14.75 9.04 9.67
N LEU A 398 15.11 8.95 10.96
CA LEU A 398 14.69 9.90 11.98
C LEU A 398 15.29 11.30 11.75
N ASN A 399 16.56 11.39 11.39
CA ASN A 399 17.22 12.66 11.09
C ASN A 399 16.58 13.35 9.89
N ASN A 400 16.36 12.61 8.79
CA ASN A 400 15.70 13.13 7.60
C ASN A 400 14.27 13.61 7.92
N TYR A 401 13.52 12.83 8.69
CA TYR A 401 12.18 13.20 9.14
C TYR A 401 12.17 14.50 9.96
N ASN A 402 13.06 14.63 10.95
CA ASN A 402 13.13 15.83 11.79
C ASN A 402 13.62 17.05 10.99
N GLN A 403 14.56 16.87 10.07
CA GLN A 403 15.04 17.95 9.19
C GLN A 403 13.89 18.47 8.30
N ILE A 404 13.13 17.57 7.68
CA ILE A 404 11.94 17.93 6.88
C ILE A 404 10.95 18.72 7.75
N LEU A 405 10.58 18.19 8.92
CA LEU A 405 9.64 18.87 9.81
C LEU A 405 10.12 20.23 10.32
N SER A 406 11.43 20.44 10.47
CA SER A 406 11.98 21.74 10.90
C SER A 406 11.67 22.88 9.93
N THR A 407 11.32 22.56 8.68
CA THR A 407 10.99 23.54 7.63
C THR A 407 9.49 23.79 7.49
N PHE A 408 8.67 23.09 8.27
CA PHE A 408 7.22 23.22 8.24
C PHE A 408 6.79 24.66 8.55
N LYS A 409 5.89 25.20 7.72
CA LYS A 409 5.21 26.48 7.99
C LYS A 409 3.74 26.39 7.64
N PHE A 410 2.90 27.05 8.43
CA PHE A 410 1.50 27.23 8.06
C PHE A 410 1.38 28.26 6.94
N THR A 411 0.55 27.96 5.94
CA THR A 411 0.17 28.94 4.93
C THR A 411 -1.13 29.63 5.32
N LYS A 412 -1.28 30.88 4.86
CA LYS A 412 -2.47 31.70 5.12
C LYS A 412 -3.71 31.15 4.44
#